data_AF-A6TKP2-F1
#
_entry.id   AF-A6TKP2-F1
#
_cell.length_a   1.000
_cell.length_b   1.000
_cell.length_c   1.000
_cell.angle_alpha   90.00
_cell.angle_beta   90.00
_cell.angle_gamma   90.00
#
_symmetry.space_group_name_H-M   'P 1'
#
loop_
_entity.id
_entity.type
_entity.pdbx_description
1 polymer ?
#
loop_
_entity_poly.entity_id
_entity_poly.type
_entity_poly.pdbx_seq_one_letter_code
_entity_poly.pdbx_strand_id
1 'polypeptide(L)' 'MRRDFMKYIAPILIIILIAGLIGLYGFGVLFVLDSMNAPLLITIIISIVFVGLIASLGYTLIQRIKEIRKEDDDDLSKY' A
#
# COMPACT_ATOMS: atom_id res chain seq x y z
N MET A 1 8.97 -7.69 -25.03
CA MET A 1 8.01 -8.17 -24.00
C MET A 1 8.63 -8.33 -22.60
N ARG A 2 9.68 -7.57 -22.22
CA ARG A 2 10.35 -7.73 -20.90
C ARG A 2 10.79 -6.43 -20.21
N ARG A 3 10.68 -5.25 -20.86
CA ARG A 3 11.08 -3.94 -20.27
C ARG A 3 9.93 -3.24 -19.55
N ASP A 4 8.70 -3.48 -19.99
CA ASP A 4 7.49 -2.78 -19.56
C ASP A 4 7.14 -3.17 -18.11
N PHE A 5 7.27 -4.46 -17.78
CA PHE A 5 7.04 -4.98 -16.43
C PHE A 5 8.02 -4.42 -15.38
N MET A 6 9.25 -4.09 -15.81
CA MET A 6 10.27 -3.50 -14.91
C MET A 6 9.87 -2.10 -14.45
N LYS A 7 9.08 -1.35 -15.22
CA LYS A 7 8.59 -0.02 -14.83
C LYS A 7 7.65 -0.07 -13.63
N TYR A 8 6.91 -1.17 -13.49
CA TYR A 8 5.97 -1.36 -12.36
C TYR A 8 6.62 -2.04 -11.15
N ILE A 9 7.75 -2.74 -11.34
CA ILE A 9 8.42 -3.48 -10.26
C ILE A 9 8.86 -2.55 -9.11
N ALA A 10 9.43 -1.39 -9.43
CA ALA A 10 9.89 -0.45 -8.42
C ALA A 10 8.75 0.08 -7.52
N PRO A 11 7.65 0.64 -8.06
CA PRO A 11 6.54 1.09 -7.22
C PRO A 11 5.85 -0.05 -6.48
N ILE A 12 5.71 -1.24 -7.09
CA ILE A 12 5.12 -2.42 -6.43
C ILE A 12 5.98 -2.85 -5.23
N LEU A 13 7.29 -2.97 -5.39
CA LEU A 13 8.19 -3.36 -4.30
C LEU A 13 8.15 -2.37 -3.14
N ILE A 14 8.17 -1.07 -3.44
CA ILE A 14 8.10 -0.02 -2.41
C ILE A 14 6.79 -0.12 -1.63
N ILE A 15 5.66 -0.29 -2.32
CA ILE A 15 4.35 -0.44 -1.69
C ILE A 15 4.31 -1.69 -0.81
N ILE A 16 4.85 -2.83 -1.26
CA ILE A 16 4.91 -4.06 -0.47
C ILE A 16 5.76 -3.86 0.80
N LEU A 17 6.93 -3.20 0.68
CA LEU A 17 7.79 -2.95 1.83
C LEU A 17 7.12 -2.03 2.85
N ILE A 18 6.49 -0.94 2.40
CA ILE A 18 5.78 -0.01 3.29
C ILE A 18 4.56 -0.69 3.91
N ALA A 19 3.76 -1.42 3.12
CA ALA A 19 2.60 -2.16 3.64
C ALA A 19 3.02 -3.23 4.65
N GLY A 20 4.11 -3.94 4.40
CA GLY A 20 4.70 -4.88 5.35
C GLY A 20 5.15 -4.22 6.64
N LEU A 21 5.81 -3.07 6.55
CA LEU A 21 6.22 -2.30 7.73
C LEU A 21 5.01 -1.81 8.54
N ILE A 22 4.01 -1.23 7.88
CA ILE A 22 2.74 -0.82 8.52
C ILE A 22 2.03 -2.02 9.15
N GLY A 23 2.02 -3.16 8.48
CA GLY A 23 1.44 -4.40 8.99
C GLY A 23 2.14 -4.92 10.24
N LEU A 24 3.48 -4.90 10.26
CA LEU A 24 4.27 -5.29 11.44
C LEU A 24 4.03 -4.34 12.61
N TYR A 25 4.03 -3.02 12.38
CA TYR A 25 3.71 -2.04 13.41
C TYR A 25 2.28 -2.19 13.91
N GLY A 26 1.31 -2.37 13.01
CA GLY A 26 -0.09 -2.60 13.35
C GLY A 26 -0.28 -3.85 14.19
N PHE A 27 0.35 -4.95 13.81
CA PHE A 27 0.36 -6.18 14.59
C PHE A 27 0.94 -5.96 15.99
N GLY A 28 2.09 -5.29 16.10
CA GLY A 28 2.71 -4.97 17.38
C GLY A 28 1.82 -4.11 18.29
N VAL A 29 1.17 -3.07 17.73
CA VAL A 29 0.23 -2.23 18.48
C VAL A 29 -0.98 -3.03 18.96
N LEU A 30 -1.59 -3.84 18.09
CA LEU A 30 -2.74 -4.66 18.45
C LEU A 30 -2.38 -5.71 19.50
N PHE A 31 -1.19 -6.31 19.42
CA PHE A 31 -0.68 -7.25 20.42
C PHE A 31 -0.54 -6.61 21.81
N VAL A 32 -0.02 -5.37 21.87
CA VAL A 32 0.09 -4.62 23.14
C VAL A 32 -1.30 -4.27 23.69
N LEU A 33 -2.24 -3.84 22.83
CA LEU A 33 -3.60 -3.52 23.26
C LEU A 33 -4.32 -4.74 23.84
N ASP A 34 -4.15 -5.92 23.21
CA ASP A 34 -4.69 -7.18 23.70
C ASP A 34 -4.08 -7.56 25.06
N SER A 35 -2.75 -7.45 25.18
CA SER A 35 -2.03 -7.72 26.44
C SER A 35 -2.45 -6.82 27.60
N MET A 36 -2.94 -5.62 27.31
CA MET A 36 -3.41 -4.65 28.29
C MET A 36 -4.91 -4.73 28.56
N ASN A 37 -5.64 -5.68 27.97
CA ASN A 37 -7.10 -5.74 27.98
C ASN A 37 -7.74 -4.40 27.59
N ALA A 38 -7.22 -3.76 26.54
CA ALA A 38 -7.71 -2.47 26.09
C ALA A 38 -9.20 -2.55 25.70
N PRO A 39 -9.97 -1.46 25.89
CA PRO A 39 -11.35 -1.39 25.45
C PRO A 39 -11.51 -1.75 23.96
N LEU A 40 -12.46 -2.62 23.65
CA LEU A 40 -12.71 -3.12 22.30
C LEU A 40 -12.93 -2.00 21.26
N LEU A 41 -13.57 -0.90 21.68
CA LEU A 41 -13.75 0.30 20.84
C LEU A 41 -12.41 0.90 20.39
N ILE A 42 -11.43 0.98 21.28
CA ILE A 42 -10.10 1.54 20.97
C ILE A 42 -9.38 0.62 19.97
N THR A 43 -9.43 -0.69 20.20
CA THR A 43 -8.84 -1.69 19.32
C THR A 43 -9.44 -1.64 17.91
N ILE A 44 -10.77 -1.48 17.80
CA ILE A 44 -11.45 -1.32 16.50
C ILE A 44 -10.99 -0.04 15.79
N ILE A 45 -10.99 1.10 16.48
CA ILE A 45 -10.59 2.39 15.87
C ILE A 45 -9.17 2.31 15.34
N ILE A 46 -8.24 1.76 16.13
CA ILE A 46 -6.84 1.61 15.73
C ILE A 46 -6.70 0.63 14.56
N SER A 47 -7.45 -0.48 14.57
CA SER A 47 -7.46 -1.43 13.44
C SER A 47 -7.92 -0.77 12.14
N ILE A 48 -8.98 0.06 12.20
CA ILE A 48 -9.48 0.80 11.04
C ILE A 48 -8.41 1.74 10.48
N VAL A 49 -7.62 2.39 11.34
CA VAL A 49 -6.52 3.26 10.91
C VAL A 49 -5.47 2.48 10.13
N PHE A 50 -4.98 1.36 10.66
CA PHE A 50 -3.98 0.53 9.96
C PHE A 50 -4.50 -0.03 8.63
N VAL A 51 -5.75 -0.51 8.61
CA VAL A 51 -6.39 -1.00 7.37
C VAL A 51 -6.54 0.15 6.36
N GLY A 52 -6.95 1.34 6.81
CA GLY A 52 -7.07 2.53 5.98
C GLY A 52 -5.74 2.96 5.36
N LEU A 53 -4.65 2.86 6.11
CA LEU A 53 -3.30 3.14 5.60
C LEU A 53 -2.87 2.13 4.53
N ILE A 54 -3.14 0.84 4.71
CA ILE A 54 -2.82 -0.18 3.70
C ILE A 54 -3.69 0.01 2.45
N ALA A 55 -4.97 0.32 2.63
CA ALA A 55 -5.89 0.60 1.52
C ALA A 55 -5.46 1.83 0.70
N SER A 56 -5.00 2.91 1.37
CA SER A 56 -4.53 4.11 0.68
C SER A 56 -3.28 3.84 -0.15
N LEU A 57 -2.35 3.01 0.34
CA LEU A 57 -1.21 2.55 -0.46
C LEU A 57 -1.65 1.80 -1.71
N GLY A 58 -2.63 0.89 -1.60
CA GLY A 58 -3.19 0.18 -2.75
C GLY A 58 -3.77 1.15 -3.79
N TYR A 59 -4.50 2.17 -3.34
CA TYR A 59 -5.02 3.22 -4.22
C TYR A 59 -3.91 3.99 -4.93
N THR A 60 -2.88 4.42 -4.19
CA THR A 60 -1.71 5.12 -4.76
C THR A 60 -0.97 4.27 -5.80
N LEU A 61 -0.82 2.97 -5.55
CA LEU A 61 -0.20 2.05 -6.51
C LEU A 61 -1.00 1.96 -7.82
N ILE A 62 -2.33 1.83 -7.72
CA ILE A 62 -3.22 1.79 -8.88
C ILE A 62 -3.11 3.08 -9.68
N GLN A 63 -3.10 4.24 -9.01
CA GLN A 63 -2.95 5.54 -9.66
C GLN A 63 -1.60 5.63 -10.38
N ARG A 64 -0.51 5.20 -9.74
CA ARG A 64 0.81 5.22 -10.37
C ARG A 64 0.93 4.32 -11.59
N ILE A 65 0.36 3.11 -11.53
CA ILE A 65 0.33 2.21 -12.68
C ILE A 65 -0.45 2.83 -13.83
N LYS A 66 -1.59 3.49 -13.55
CA LYS A 66 -2.38 4.21 -14.56
C LYS A 66 -1.59 5.36 -15.19
N GLU A 67 -0.85 6.14 -14.40
CA GLU A 67 -0.03 7.24 -14.89
C GLU A 67 1.08 6.75 -15.83
N ILE A 68 1.84 5.72 -15.41
CA ILE A 68 2.90 5.13 -16.24
C ILE A 68 2.34 4.58 -17.55
N ARG A 69 1.19 3.90 -17.51
CA ARG A 69 0.54 3.37 -18.71
C ARG A 69 0.08 4.47 -19.66
N LYS A 70 -0.47 5.56 -19.13
CA LYS A 70 -0.94 6.69 -19.94
C LYS A 70 0.23 7.41 -20.61
N GLU A 71 1.34 7.59 -19.91
CA GLU A 71 2.56 8.17 -20.46
C GLU A 71 3.09 7.31 -21.64
N ASP A 72 3.11 5.99 -21.47
CA ASP A 72 3.50 5.07 -22.55
C ASP A 72 2.56 5.17 -23.78
N ASP A 73 1.23 5.25 -23.56
CA ASP A 73 0.24 5.37 -24.64
C ASP A 73 0.34 6.73 -25.38
N ASP A 74 0.55 7.84 -24.66
CA ASP A 74 0.70 9.18 -25.25
C ASP A 74 1.98 9.29 -26.09
N ASP A 75 3.11 8.71 -25.63
CA ASP A 75 4.36 8.69 -26.38
C ASP A 75 4.27 7.83 -27.66
N LEU A 76 3.56 6.69 -27.59
CA LEU A 76 3.29 5.84 -28.75
C LEU A 76 2.45 6.54 -29.83
N SER A 77 1.57 7.47 -29.46
CA SER A 77 0.74 8.22 -30.42
C SER A 77 1.52 9.23 -31.27
N LYS A 78 2.76 9.56 -30.88
CA LYS A 78 3.61 10.55 -31.55
C LYS A 78 4.56 9.98 -32.61
N TYR A 79 4.55 8.67 -32.85
CA TYR A 79 5.41 7.96 -33.81
C TYR A 79 4.60 7.04 -34.71
#